data_AF-A0A9X1YEB5-F1
#
_entry.id   AF-A0A9X1YEB5-F1
#
_cell.length_a   1.000
_cell.length_b   1.000
_cell.length_c   1.000
_cell.angle_alpha   90.00
_cell.angle_beta   90.00
_cell.angle_gamma   90.00
#
_symmetry.space_group_name_H-M   'P 1'
#
loop_
_entity.id
_entity.type
_entity.pdbx_description
1 polymer ?
#
loop_
_entity_poly.entity_id
_entity_poly.type
_entity_poly.pdbx_seq_one_letter_code
_entity_poly.pdbx_strand_id
1 'polypeptide(L)'
;MADVAAIAGIVGAVAAVGGTVMSVQAANTQAKAQRSAAAAQAQQYEQQQLAAETAAKQQEARTRANLNRNLRAQDAIIAAGGRDIDSPTANALAGYSTESAMYDITNARITGDLSSAQYGTAAQRALATGNTQADATMAAGYTQAVSSAATAADRSVKAYNLLSNAYGGKTKS
;
A
#
# COMPACT_ATOMS: atom_id res chain seq x y z
N MET A 1 6.77 58.56 1.76
CA MET A 1 6.54 57.28 1.06
C MET A 1 7.51 56.16 1.48
N ALA A 2 8.71 56.45 2.00
CA ALA A 2 9.68 55.43 2.43
C ALA A 2 9.20 54.55 3.61
N ASP A 3 8.45 55.10 4.58
CA ASP A 3 7.97 54.32 5.75
C ASP A 3 6.91 53.26 5.42
N VAL A 4 6.10 53.49 4.39
CA VAL A 4 5.05 52.53 4.01
C VAL A 4 5.67 51.28 3.35
N ALA A 5 6.75 51.44 2.58
CA ALA A 5 7.49 50.34 1.99
C ALA A 5 8.28 49.52 3.04
N ALA A 6 8.83 50.20 4.05
CA ALA A 6 9.50 49.61 5.19
C ALA A 6 8.57 48.74 6.05
N ILE A 7 7.42 49.29 6.44
CA ILE A 7 6.41 48.59 7.24
C ILE A 7 5.80 47.43 6.44
N ALA A 8 5.54 47.62 5.14
CA ALA A 8 5.08 46.54 4.26
C ALA A 8 6.10 45.39 4.14
N GLY A 9 7.41 45.68 4.16
CA GLY A 9 8.47 44.68 4.15
C GLY A 9 8.50 43.81 5.41
N ILE A 10 8.33 44.42 6.60
CA ILE A 10 8.29 43.70 7.89
C ILE A 10 7.01 42.86 8.01
N VAL A 11 5.86 43.42 7.62
CA VAL A 11 4.57 42.69 7.60
C VAL A 11 4.64 41.50 6.62
N GLY A 12 5.29 41.68 5.47
CA GLY A 12 5.53 40.60 4.51
C GLY A 12 6.41 39.47 5.06
N ALA A 13 7.39 39.78 5.94
CA ALA A 13 8.24 38.78 6.58
C ALA A 13 7.48 37.95 7.62
N VAL A 14 6.63 38.57 8.43
CA VAL A 14 5.79 37.85 9.43
C VAL A 14 4.74 36.97 8.73
N ALA A 15 4.11 37.46 7.66
CA ALA A 15 3.17 36.67 6.87
C ALA A 15 3.85 35.45 6.20
N ALA A 16 5.11 35.59 5.77
CA ALA A 16 5.87 34.48 5.21
C ALA A 16 6.19 33.40 6.25
N VAL A 17 6.52 33.77 7.49
CA VAL A 17 6.73 32.81 8.60
C VAL A 17 5.41 32.12 9.01
N GLY A 18 4.27 32.81 8.94
CA GLY A 18 2.96 32.17 9.12
C GLY A 18 2.66 31.13 8.01
N GLY A 19 2.99 31.45 6.76
CA GLY A 19 2.80 30.57 5.62
C GLY A 19 3.66 29.29 5.64
N THR A 20 4.87 29.36 6.20
CA THR A 20 5.78 28.20 6.29
C THR A 20 5.32 27.16 7.30
N VAL A 21 4.78 27.57 8.45
CA VAL A 21 4.22 26.64 9.44
C VAL A 21 3.00 25.93 8.86
N MET A 22 2.13 26.67 8.16
CA MET A 22 0.95 26.09 7.49
C MET A 22 1.33 25.12 6.38
N SER A 23 2.38 25.39 5.59
CA SER A 23 2.81 24.48 4.51
C SER A 23 3.39 23.16 5.05
N VAL A 24 4.15 23.20 6.15
CA VAL A 24 4.63 21.99 6.83
C VAL A 24 3.48 21.21 7.46
N GLN A 25 2.52 21.89 8.07
CA GLN A 25 1.37 21.25 8.71
C GLN A 25 0.41 20.61 7.68
N ALA A 26 0.20 21.27 6.54
CA ALA A 26 -0.55 20.71 5.41
C ALA A 26 0.16 19.46 4.85
N ALA A 27 1.48 19.52 4.63
CA ALA A 27 2.27 18.38 4.16
C ALA A 27 2.23 17.19 5.13
N ASN A 28 2.31 17.44 6.45
CA ASN A 28 2.16 16.40 7.47
C ASN A 28 0.78 15.74 7.46
N THR A 29 -0.28 16.54 7.27
CA THR A 29 -1.65 16.04 7.22
C THR A 29 -1.86 15.18 5.97
N GLN A 30 -1.35 15.63 4.82
CA GLN A 30 -1.42 14.89 3.57
C GLN A 30 -0.60 13.59 3.62
N ALA A 31 0.59 13.61 4.24
CA ALA A 31 1.41 12.42 4.45
C ALA A 31 0.71 11.39 5.36
N LYS A 32 0.05 11.83 6.44
CA LYS A 32 -0.77 10.95 7.28
C LYS A 32 -1.94 10.34 6.50
N ALA A 33 -2.62 11.13 5.67
CA ALA A 33 -3.70 10.63 4.83
C ALA A 33 -3.19 9.54 3.87
N GLN A 34 -2.04 9.75 3.21
CA GLN A 34 -1.43 8.75 2.32
C GLN A 34 -1.04 7.46 3.06
N ARG A 35 -0.45 7.56 4.26
CA ARG A 35 -0.14 6.38 5.09
C ARG A 35 -1.41 5.64 5.50
N SER A 36 -2.48 6.36 5.86
CA SER A 36 -3.76 5.73 6.23
C SER A 36 -4.42 5.04 5.03
N ALA A 37 -4.36 5.64 3.84
CA ALA A 37 -4.91 5.05 2.61
C ALA A 37 -4.13 3.79 2.21
N ALA A 38 -2.80 3.82 2.33
CA ALA A 38 -1.96 2.64 2.11
C ALA A 38 -2.22 1.53 3.12
N ALA A 39 -2.42 1.86 4.40
CA ALA A 39 -2.80 0.88 5.42
C ALA A 39 -4.17 0.25 5.13
N ALA A 40 -5.15 1.06 4.70
CA ALA A 40 -6.47 0.56 4.30
C ALA A 40 -6.38 -0.37 3.08
N GLN A 41 -5.57 -0.03 2.07
CA GLN A 41 -5.31 -0.90 0.92
C GLN A 41 -4.63 -2.21 1.35
N ALA A 42 -3.63 -2.15 2.24
CA ALA A 42 -2.97 -3.33 2.77
C ALA A 42 -3.95 -4.27 3.47
N GLN A 43 -4.86 -3.74 4.28
CA GLN A 43 -5.93 -4.53 4.92
C GLN A 43 -6.88 -5.17 3.91
N GLN A 44 -7.20 -4.50 2.80
CA GLN A 44 -8.02 -5.08 1.74
C GLN A 44 -7.33 -6.29 1.09
N TYR A 45 -6.03 -6.19 0.83
CA TYR A 45 -5.24 -7.31 0.31
C TYR A 45 -5.15 -8.47 1.30
N GLU A 46 -5.02 -8.18 2.61
CA GLU A 46 -5.01 -9.20 3.66
C GLU A 46 -6.36 -9.94 3.74
N GLN A 47 -7.48 -9.24 3.59
CA GLN A 47 -8.80 -9.88 3.49
C GLN A 47 -8.93 -10.75 2.23
N GLN A 48 -8.41 -10.29 1.08
CA GLN A 48 -8.39 -11.08 -0.15
C GLN A 48 -7.51 -12.32 -0.02
N GLN A 49 -6.40 -12.23 0.69
CA GLN A 49 -5.52 -13.35 1.01
C GLN A 49 -6.26 -14.43 1.80
N LEU A 50 -6.95 -14.04 2.88
CA LEU A 50 -7.73 -14.96 3.71
C LEU A 50 -8.89 -15.61 2.92
N ALA A 51 -9.54 -14.84 2.06
CA ALA A 51 -10.60 -15.34 1.18
C ALA A 51 -10.07 -16.37 0.17
N ALA A 52 -8.92 -16.09 -0.46
CA ALA A 52 -8.27 -17.01 -1.40
C ALA A 52 -7.83 -18.32 -0.72
N GLU A 53 -7.24 -18.23 0.48
CA GLU A 53 -6.84 -19.41 1.26
C GLU A 53 -8.07 -20.26 1.64
N THR A 54 -9.16 -19.60 2.05
CA THR A 54 -10.42 -20.28 2.39
C THR A 54 -11.03 -20.95 1.15
N ALA A 55 -11.02 -20.30 -0.01
CA ALA A 55 -11.50 -20.88 -1.26
C ALA A 55 -10.69 -22.12 -1.67
N ALA A 56 -9.35 -22.07 -1.52
CA ALA A 56 -8.48 -23.21 -1.80
C ALA A 56 -8.79 -24.41 -0.88
N LYS A 57 -8.97 -24.16 0.43
CA LYS A 57 -9.38 -25.20 1.40
C LYS A 57 -10.74 -25.80 1.07
N GLN A 58 -11.71 -24.97 0.68
CA GLN A 58 -13.03 -25.46 0.26
C GLN A 58 -12.95 -26.32 -1.00
N GLN A 59 -12.12 -25.93 -1.97
CA GLN A 59 -11.92 -26.67 -3.20
C GLN A 59 -11.26 -28.02 -2.92
N GLU A 60 -10.23 -28.06 -2.07
CA GLU A 60 -9.62 -29.33 -1.62
C GLU A 60 -10.66 -30.25 -0.96
N ALA A 61 -11.49 -29.71 -0.05
CA ALA A 61 -12.53 -30.50 0.61
C ALA A 61 -13.56 -31.07 -0.38
N ARG A 62 -13.95 -30.30 -1.40
CA ARG A 62 -14.85 -30.75 -2.49
C ARG A 62 -14.20 -31.85 -3.33
N THR A 63 -12.94 -31.71 -3.72
CA THR A 63 -12.22 -32.73 -4.49
C THR A 63 -12.10 -34.03 -3.70
N ARG A 64 -11.76 -33.96 -2.41
CA ARG A 64 -11.76 -35.14 -1.51
C ARG A 64 -13.13 -35.80 -1.39
N ALA A 65 -14.21 -35.01 -1.27
CA ALA A 65 -15.57 -35.52 -1.20
C ALA A 65 -16.04 -36.19 -2.51
N ASN A 66 -15.60 -35.65 -3.66
CA ASN A 66 -15.88 -36.25 -4.97
C ASN A 66 -15.08 -37.54 -5.17
N LEU A 67 -13.81 -37.57 -4.79
CA LEU A 67 -12.99 -38.78 -4.82
C LEU A 67 -13.63 -39.90 -3.98
N ASN A 68 -14.00 -39.61 -2.73
CA ASN A 68 -14.66 -40.60 -1.87
C ASN A 68 -15.99 -41.09 -2.45
N ARG A 69 -16.78 -40.22 -3.10
CA ARG A 69 -18.01 -40.64 -3.79
C ARG A 69 -17.72 -41.54 -4.98
N ASN A 70 -16.71 -41.20 -5.79
CA ASN A 70 -16.31 -42.00 -6.95
C ASN A 70 -15.76 -43.37 -6.53
N LEU A 71 -14.95 -43.43 -5.47
CA LEU A 71 -14.43 -44.70 -4.94
C LEU A 71 -15.58 -45.59 -4.44
N ARG A 72 -16.51 -45.04 -3.65
CA ARG A 72 -17.70 -45.79 -3.19
C ARG A 72 -18.60 -46.26 -4.34
N ALA A 73 -18.75 -45.44 -5.38
CA ALA A 73 -19.51 -45.81 -6.57
C ALA A 73 -18.80 -46.91 -7.37
N GLN A 74 -17.46 -46.85 -7.49
CA GLN A 74 -16.67 -47.91 -8.11
C GLN A 74 -16.78 -49.22 -7.32
N ASP A 75 -16.63 -49.19 -5.99
CA ASP A 75 -16.80 -50.37 -5.12
C ASP A 75 -18.17 -51.01 -5.30
N ALA A 76 -19.24 -50.19 -5.33
CA ALA A 76 -20.60 -50.66 -5.54
C ALA A 76 -20.81 -51.28 -6.94
N ILE A 77 -20.22 -50.71 -7.99
CA ILE A 77 -20.29 -51.26 -9.36
C ILE A 77 -19.52 -52.59 -9.46
N ILE A 78 -18.35 -52.68 -8.84
CA ILE A 78 -17.53 -53.90 -8.83
C ILE A 78 -18.25 -55.02 -8.08
N ALA A 79 -18.78 -54.71 -6.89
CA ALA A 79 -19.59 -55.64 -6.10
C ALA A 79 -20.85 -56.11 -6.85
N ALA A 80 -21.55 -55.20 -7.54
CA ALA A 80 -22.73 -55.54 -8.34
C ALA A 80 -22.38 -56.39 -9.59
N GLY A 81 -21.17 -56.24 -10.13
CA GLY A 81 -20.67 -57.01 -11.27
C GLY A 81 -20.12 -58.40 -10.92
N GLY A 82 -20.11 -58.78 -9.63
CA GLY A 82 -19.61 -60.09 -9.17
C GLY A 82 -18.10 -60.27 -9.32
N ARG A 83 -17.33 -59.18 -9.51
CA ARG A 83 -15.86 -59.20 -9.48
C ARG A 83 -15.37 -58.86 -8.08
N ASP A 84 -14.29 -59.52 -7.66
CA ASP A 84 -13.62 -59.15 -6.42
C ASP A 84 -13.08 -57.72 -6.50
N ILE A 85 -13.33 -56.95 -5.44
CA ILE A 85 -12.83 -55.58 -5.25
C ILE A 85 -11.30 -55.52 -5.33
N ASP A 86 -10.62 -56.63 -5.01
CA ASP A 86 -9.16 -56.76 -5.10
C ASP A 86 -8.63 -57.13 -6.49
N SER A 87 -9.49 -57.20 -7.52
CA SER A 87 -9.01 -57.51 -8.87
C SER A 87 -7.99 -56.45 -9.35
N PRO A 88 -6.93 -56.85 -10.08
CA PRO A 88 -5.89 -55.91 -10.52
C PRO A 88 -6.44 -54.73 -11.32
N THR A 89 -7.55 -54.93 -12.05
CA THR A 89 -8.20 -53.91 -12.86
C THR A 89 -8.96 -52.89 -12.00
N ALA A 90 -9.62 -53.33 -10.92
CA ALA A 90 -10.28 -52.45 -9.96
C ALA A 90 -9.26 -51.59 -9.21
N ASN A 91 -8.16 -52.22 -8.75
CA ASN A 91 -7.05 -51.53 -8.09
C ASN A 91 -6.36 -50.50 -9.02
N ALA A 92 -6.18 -50.82 -10.31
CA ALA A 92 -5.64 -49.87 -11.28
C ALA A 92 -6.55 -48.66 -11.51
N LEU A 93 -7.86 -48.85 -11.58
CA LEU A 93 -8.83 -47.77 -11.79
C LEU A 93 -8.97 -46.85 -10.56
N ALA A 94 -8.98 -47.45 -9.36
CA ALA A 94 -8.94 -46.73 -8.10
C ALA A 94 -7.62 -45.95 -7.94
N GLY A 95 -6.50 -46.57 -8.30
CA GLY A 95 -5.18 -45.93 -8.32
C GLY A 95 -5.14 -44.70 -9.22
N TYR A 96 -5.62 -44.82 -10.47
CA TYR A 96 -5.67 -43.70 -11.41
C TYR A 96 -6.59 -42.57 -10.93
N SER A 97 -7.76 -42.90 -10.37
CA SER A 97 -8.70 -41.93 -9.81
C SER A 97 -8.09 -41.18 -8.61
N THR A 98 -7.34 -41.91 -7.77
CA THR A 98 -6.67 -41.34 -6.59
C THR A 98 -5.52 -40.43 -7.02
N GLU A 99 -4.71 -40.86 -7.97
CA GLU A 99 -3.59 -40.08 -8.51
C GLU A 99 -4.08 -38.78 -9.16
N SER A 100 -5.10 -38.84 -10.03
CA SER A 100 -5.70 -37.65 -10.65
C SER A 100 -6.26 -36.68 -9.60
N ALA A 101 -6.94 -37.18 -8.57
CA ALA A 101 -7.46 -36.33 -7.50
C ALA A 101 -6.34 -35.73 -6.63
N MET A 102 -5.23 -36.44 -6.42
CA MET A 102 -4.06 -35.89 -5.73
C MET A 102 -3.38 -34.78 -6.54
N TYR A 103 -3.29 -34.92 -7.87
CA TYR A 103 -2.83 -33.84 -8.75
C TYR A 103 -3.72 -32.61 -8.65
N ASP A 104 -5.05 -32.78 -8.69
CA ASP A 104 -6.00 -31.67 -8.55
C ASP A 104 -5.90 -30.96 -7.19
N ILE A 105 -5.77 -31.73 -6.10
CA ILE A 105 -5.57 -31.18 -4.75
C ILE A 105 -4.25 -30.39 -4.69
N THR A 106 -3.18 -30.93 -5.26
CA THR A 106 -1.87 -30.28 -5.29
C THR A 106 -1.91 -28.99 -6.09
N ASN A 107 -2.53 -28.99 -7.26
CA ASN A 107 -2.74 -27.78 -8.06
C ASN A 107 -3.60 -26.74 -7.34
N ALA A 108 -4.66 -27.15 -6.66
CA ALA A 108 -5.50 -26.24 -5.89
C ALA A 108 -4.73 -25.58 -4.74
N ARG A 109 -3.87 -26.34 -4.05
CA ARG A 109 -2.98 -25.82 -3.00
C ARG A 109 -1.96 -24.84 -3.56
N ILE A 110 -1.22 -25.24 -4.60
CA ILE A 110 -0.22 -24.37 -5.25
C ILE A 110 -0.87 -23.06 -5.73
N THR A 111 -2.05 -23.15 -6.34
CA THR A 111 -2.78 -21.96 -6.80
C THR A 111 -3.20 -21.07 -5.62
N GLY A 112 -3.70 -21.66 -4.53
CA GLY A 112 -4.06 -20.96 -3.30
C GLY A 112 -2.86 -20.27 -2.65
N ASP A 113 -1.74 -20.98 -2.50
CA ASP A 113 -0.51 -20.48 -1.92
C ASP A 113 0.09 -19.35 -2.76
N LEU A 114 0.10 -19.51 -4.09
CA LEU A 114 0.58 -18.49 -5.02
C LEU A 114 -0.28 -17.23 -4.96
N SER A 115 -1.60 -17.39 -4.95
CA SER A 115 -2.54 -16.27 -4.83
C SER A 115 -2.36 -15.54 -3.49
N SER A 116 -2.21 -16.31 -2.40
CA SER A 116 -1.93 -15.79 -1.05
C SER A 116 -0.63 -15.00 -1.00
N ALA A 117 0.46 -15.55 -1.56
CA ALA A 117 1.76 -14.88 -1.62
C ALA A 117 1.73 -13.60 -2.48
N GLN A 118 0.97 -13.60 -3.58
CA GLN A 118 0.79 -12.42 -4.42
C GLN A 118 0.08 -11.30 -3.67
N TYR A 119 -1.01 -11.61 -2.94
CA TYR A 119 -1.72 -10.63 -2.13
C TYR A 119 -0.87 -10.10 -0.97
N GLY A 120 -0.14 -10.97 -0.28
CA GLY A 120 0.80 -10.55 0.76
C GLY A 120 1.90 -9.61 0.22
N THR A 121 2.46 -9.92 -0.94
CA THR A 121 3.45 -9.06 -1.61
C THR A 121 2.84 -7.73 -2.04
N ALA A 122 1.61 -7.74 -2.56
CA ALA A 122 0.89 -6.53 -2.96
C ALA A 122 0.61 -5.63 -1.75
N ALA A 123 0.22 -6.20 -0.61
CA ALA A 123 0.01 -5.48 0.65
C ALA A 123 1.30 -4.79 1.11
N GLN A 124 2.43 -5.52 1.12
CA GLN A 124 3.73 -4.97 1.48
C GLN A 124 4.18 -3.84 0.53
N ARG A 125 3.97 -4.02 -0.77
CA ARG A 125 4.26 -2.98 -1.77
C ARG A 125 3.38 -1.74 -1.58
N ALA A 126 2.09 -1.90 -1.32
CA ALA A 126 1.18 -0.79 -1.05
C ALA A 126 1.65 0.04 0.16
N LEU A 127 2.06 -0.62 1.24
CA LEU A 127 2.64 0.05 2.41
C LEU A 127 3.95 0.76 2.09
N ALA A 128 4.87 0.09 1.39
CA ALA A 128 6.16 0.67 1.03
C ALA A 128 5.99 1.90 0.13
N THR A 129 5.20 1.79 -0.94
CA THR A 129 4.91 2.91 -1.85
C THR A 129 4.19 4.05 -1.13
N GLY A 130 3.20 3.75 -0.30
CA GLY A 130 2.49 4.77 0.49
C GLY A 130 3.40 5.53 1.45
N ASN A 131 4.33 4.83 2.12
CA ASN A 131 5.32 5.45 2.99
C ASN A 131 6.30 6.33 2.21
N THR A 132 6.83 5.84 1.09
CA THR A 132 7.73 6.63 0.23
C THR A 132 7.05 7.89 -0.30
N GLN A 133 5.79 7.81 -0.74
CA GLN A 133 5.02 8.98 -1.18
C GLN A 133 4.76 9.96 -0.04
N ALA A 134 4.45 9.46 1.16
CA ALA A 134 4.24 10.28 2.34
C ALA A 134 5.51 11.05 2.72
N ASP A 135 6.66 10.37 2.71
CA ASP A 135 7.95 10.98 3.02
C ASP A 135 8.35 12.01 1.94
N ALA A 136 8.12 11.71 0.66
CA ALA A 136 8.31 12.67 -0.43
C ALA A 136 7.42 13.91 -0.29
N THR A 137 6.16 13.72 0.12
CA THR A 137 5.21 14.82 0.38
C THR A 137 5.68 15.71 1.53
N MET A 138 6.16 15.10 2.63
CA MET A 138 6.76 15.85 3.73
C MET A 138 8.01 16.62 3.30
N ALA A 139 8.92 15.98 2.57
CA ALA A 139 10.14 16.59 2.07
C ALA A 139 9.86 17.79 1.13
N ALA A 140 8.85 17.66 0.26
CA ALA A 140 8.39 18.76 -0.59
C ALA A 140 7.85 19.93 0.26
N GLY A 141 7.02 19.65 1.28
CA GLY A 141 6.49 20.65 2.20
C GLY A 141 7.59 21.40 2.97
N TYR A 142 8.61 20.68 3.45
CA TYR A 142 9.79 21.29 4.08
C TYR A 142 10.61 22.11 3.10
N THR A 143 10.85 21.62 1.89
CA THR A 143 11.60 22.35 0.85
C THR A 143 10.90 23.65 0.49
N GLN A 144 9.58 23.62 0.35
CA GLN A 144 8.75 24.80 0.09
C GLN A 144 8.77 25.78 1.26
N ALA A 145 8.73 25.28 2.50
CA ALA A 145 8.83 26.12 3.70
C ALA A 145 10.21 26.81 3.80
N VAL A 146 11.29 26.09 3.56
CA VAL A 146 12.64 26.67 3.56
C VAL A 146 12.80 27.70 2.44
N SER A 147 12.30 27.40 1.24
CA SER A 147 12.41 28.31 0.08
C SER A 147 11.62 29.60 0.30
N SER A 148 10.44 29.52 0.90
CA SER A 148 9.62 30.69 1.24
C SER A 148 10.23 31.51 2.38
N ALA A 149 10.82 30.85 3.41
CA ALA A 149 11.58 31.54 4.45
C ALA A 149 12.82 32.27 3.89
N ALA A 150 13.59 31.62 3.02
CA ALA A 150 14.76 32.22 2.38
C ALA A 150 14.39 33.43 1.51
N THR A 151 13.29 33.34 0.75
CA THR A 151 12.77 34.45 -0.04
C THR A 151 12.30 35.61 0.84
N ALA A 152 11.68 35.32 1.99
CA ALA A 152 11.28 36.34 2.95
C ALA A 152 12.48 37.03 3.60
N ALA A 153 13.51 36.26 3.96
CA ALA A 153 14.76 36.79 4.49
C ALA A 153 15.45 37.73 3.48
N ASP A 154 15.60 37.31 2.22
CA ASP A 154 16.18 38.14 1.15
C ASP A 154 15.42 39.47 0.96
N ARG A 155 14.07 39.42 0.96
CA ARG A 155 13.23 40.63 0.90
C ARG A 155 13.42 41.52 2.12
N SER A 156 13.52 40.95 3.32
CA SER A 156 13.71 41.71 4.56
C SER A 156 15.08 42.40 4.61
N VAL A 157 16.14 41.74 4.15
CA VAL A 157 17.49 42.33 4.06
C VAL A 157 17.52 43.47 3.04
N LYS A 158 16.91 43.29 1.86
CA LYS A 158 16.77 44.36 0.86
C LYS A 158 15.98 45.55 1.41
N ALA A 159 14.87 45.30 2.12
CA ALA A 159 14.09 46.35 2.77
C ALA A 159 14.88 47.09 3.84
N TYR A 160 15.65 46.37 4.67
CA TYR A 160 16.52 46.96 5.69
C TYR A 160 17.62 47.83 5.09
N ASN A 161 18.28 47.38 4.01
CA ASN A 161 19.30 48.17 3.32
C ASN A 161 18.73 49.45 2.70
N LEU A 162 17.50 49.39 2.16
CA LEU A 162 16.79 50.58 1.65
C LEU A 162 16.47 51.57 2.77
N LEU A 163 15.99 51.09 3.94
CA LEU A 163 15.80 51.90 5.15
C LEU A 163 17.10 52.55 5.62
N SER A 164 18.16 51.76 5.76
CA SER A 164 19.48 52.22 6.22
C SER A 164 20.02 53.32 5.31
N ASN A 165 19.92 53.17 3.99
CA ASN A 165 20.34 54.20 3.04
C ASN A 165 19.44 55.45 3.08
N ALA A 166 18.12 55.29 3.27
CA ALA A 166 17.18 56.40 3.36
C ALA A 166 17.33 57.24 4.65
N TYR A 167 17.71 56.59 5.76
CA TYR A 167 17.85 57.22 7.08
C TYR A 167 19.30 57.62 7.43
N GLY A 168 20.30 56.88 6.93
CA GLY A 168 21.73 57.15 7.14
C GLY A 168 22.29 58.31 6.31
N GLY A 169 21.59 58.74 5.25
CA GLY A 169 21.97 59.92 4.47
C GLY A 169 21.67 61.27 5.14
N LYS A 170 20.97 61.29 6.29
CA LYS A 170 20.56 62.53 6.98
C LYS A 170 21.51 62.99 8.11
N THR A 171 22.60 62.28 8.39
CA THR A 171 23.58 62.66 9.44
C THR A 171 24.84 63.36 8.90
N LYS A 172 24.87 63.71 7.62
CA LYS A 172 25.90 64.60 7.05
C LYS A 172 25.25 65.88 6.49
N SER A 173 24.91 66.81 7.39
CA SER A 173 24.78 68.24 7.05
C SER A 173 25.38 69.06 8.18
#